data_AF-A0A1Y1LZW8-F1
#
_entry.id   AF-A0A1Y1LZW8-F1
#
_cell.length_a   1.000
_cell.length_b   1.000
_cell.length_c   1.000
_cell.angle_alpha   90.00
_cell.angle_beta   90.00
_cell.angle_gamma   90.00
#
_symmetry.space_group_name_H-M   'P 1'
#
loop_
_entity.id
_entity.type
_entity.pdbx_description
1 polymer ?
#
loop_
_entity_poly.entity_id
_entity_poly.type
_entity_poly.pdbx_seq_one_letter_code
_entity_poly.pdbx_strand_id
1 'polypeptide(L)'
;MIFMYFFEASFVWMNVMCIDIYLTFSGIKLIISERRRIESRRFIYYSIYAWGAPLLLLILVIVMSNSVKPNAWYNPGISDQQCWLNDGIPTLLYLYLPMAILIITNVILFVITAHKVRVASRATAMLRTGDNRSSNDDTVRLGVYVKLFLCMGVNWALEIVTWAIDWQVENVPRALWYVADLCNALFGLLIFIIFVCNKKVWKLMKIKYYEVTGKTPPTAVSSTDEVTLEKYK
;
A
#
# COMPACT_ATOMS: atom_id res chain seq x y z
N MET A 1 -19.76 -0.89 9.52
CA MET A 1 -19.89 -1.71 8.28
C MET A 1 -19.28 -1.05 7.04
N ILE A 2 -19.74 0.12 6.60
CA ILE A 2 -19.19 0.79 5.39
C ILE A 2 -17.68 1.06 5.53
N PHE A 3 -17.23 1.53 6.69
CA PHE A 3 -15.81 1.73 6.98
C PHE A 3 -15.00 0.44 6.79
N MET A 4 -15.41 -0.67 7.43
CA MET A 4 -14.73 -1.96 7.33
C MET A 4 -14.61 -2.43 5.88
N TYR A 5 -15.67 -2.27 5.09
CA TYR A 5 -15.65 -2.63 3.67
C TYR A 5 -14.60 -1.85 2.87
N PHE A 6 -14.60 -0.52 2.96
CA PHE A 6 -13.63 0.30 2.22
C PHE A 6 -12.21 0.13 2.75
N PHE A 7 -12.09 -0.11 4.05
CA PHE A 7 -10.83 -0.37 4.70
C PHE A 7 -10.20 -1.66 4.21
N GLU A 8 -10.91 -2.78 4.23
CA GLU A 8 -10.47 -4.05 3.65
C GLU A 8 -10.23 -3.93 2.15
N ALA A 9 -11.11 -3.25 1.41
CA ALA A 9 -10.92 -3.01 -0.01
C ALA A 9 -9.60 -2.29 -0.30
N SER A 10 -9.17 -1.35 0.54
CA SER A 10 -7.88 -0.67 0.37
C SER A 10 -6.69 -1.64 0.45
N PHE A 11 -6.73 -2.63 1.35
CA PHE A 11 -5.70 -3.68 1.46
C PHE A 11 -5.74 -4.66 0.30
N VAL A 12 -6.93 -5.04 -0.16
CA VAL A 12 -7.03 -5.93 -1.32
C VAL A 12 -6.56 -5.22 -2.60
N TRP A 13 -6.88 -3.93 -2.77
CA TRP A 13 -6.32 -3.11 -3.86
C TRP A 13 -4.81 -3.00 -3.81
N MET A 14 -4.25 -2.84 -2.61
CA MET A 14 -2.82 -2.86 -2.38
C MET A 14 -2.19 -4.22 -2.73
N ASN A 15 -2.87 -5.32 -2.40
CA ASN A 15 -2.45 -6.66 -2.79
C ASN A 15 -2.46 -6.85 -4.32
N VAL A 16 -3.52 -6.42 -4.99
CA VAL A 16 -3.62 -6.39 -6.45
C VAL A 16 -2.46 -5.61 -7.07
N MET A 17 -2.11 -4.45 -6.52
CA MET A 17 -0.96 -3.67 -7.01
C MET A 17 0.35 -4.45 -6.84
N CYS A 18 0.57 -5.11 -5.70
CA CYS A 18 1.76 -5.94 -5.50
C CYS A 18 1.83 -7.09 -6.51
N ILE A 19 0.72 -7.75 -6.80
CA ILE A 19 0.60 -8.82 -7.81
C ILE A 19 0.89 -8.27 -9.21
N ASP A 20 0.32 -7.11 -9.58
CA ASP A 20 0.53 -6.50 -10.89
C ASP A 20 2.02 -6.23 -11.16
N ILE A 21 2.71 -5.67 -10.17
CA ILE A 21 4.14 -5.37 -10.26
C ILE A 21 4.94 -6.67 -10.35
N TYR A 22 4.66 -7.63 -9.46
CA TYR A 22 5.32 -8.93 -9.48
C TYR A 22 5.23 -9.60 -10.86
N LEU A 23 4.04 -9.60 -11.46
CA LEU A 23 3.82 -10.18 -12.79
C LEU A 23 4.48 -9.36 -13.90
N THR A 24 4.51 -8.02 -13.77
CA THR A 24 5.18 -7.13 -14.74
C THR A 24 6.68 -7.41 -14.81
N PHE A 25 7.33 -7.67 -13.67
CA PHE A 25 8.77 -7.99 -13.65
C PHE A 25 9.08 -9.48 -13.85
N SER A 26 8.11 -10.37 -13.64
CA SER A 26 8.28 -11.80 -13.89
C SER A 26 8.08 -12.16 -15.36
N GLY A 27 7.30 -11.39 -16.12
CA GLY A 27 7.03 -11.57 -17.55
C GLY A 27 7.71 -10.50 -18.40
N ILE A 28 8.97 -10.71 -18.79
CA ILE A 28 9.72 -9.84 -19.69
C ILE A 28 8.98 -9.69 -21.03
N LYS A 29 8.44 -8.48 -21.25
CA LYS A 29 8.01 -7.82 -22.50
C LYS A 29 7.25 -8.69 -23.53
N LEU A 30 5.94 -8.82 -23.35
CA LEU A 30 5.01 -9.15 -24.44
C LEU A 30 4.81 -7.94 -25.39
N ILE A 31 4.61 -8.22 -26.68
CA ILE A 31 4.42 -7.25 -27.76
C ILE A 31 3.25 -6.29 -27.45
N ILE A 32 3.44 -5.00 -27.73
CA ILE A 32 2.60 -3.87 -27.26
C ILE A 32 1.10 -4.03 -27.64
N SER A 33 0.78 -4.64 -28.78
CA SER A 33 -0.61 -4.79 -29.25
C SER A 33 -1.40 -5.87 -28.49
N GLU A 34 -0.79 -7.00 -28.17
CA GLU A 34 -1.40 -8.06 -27.35
C GLU A 34 -1.47 -7.66 -25.87
N ARG A 35 -0.51 -6.85 -25.41
CA ARG A 35 -0.40 -6.35 -24.03
C ARG A 35 -1.67 -5.61 -23.59
N ARG A 36 -2.21 -4.70 -24.39
CA ARG A 36 -3.37 -3.88 -24.00
C ARG A 36 -4.63 -4.71 -23.75
N ARG A 37 -4.89 -5.70 -24.61
CA ARG A 37 -6.07 -6.58 -24.48
C ARG A 37 -5.94 -7.50 -23.26
N ILE A 38 -4.73 -8.01 -23.00
CA ILE A 38 -4.44 -8.84 -21.83
C ILE A 38 -4.54 -8.01 -20.53
N GLU A 39 -4.01 -6.79 -20.52
CA GLU A 39 -4.09 -5.86 -19.38
C GLU A 39 -5.53 -5.49 -19.04
N SER A 40 -6.37 -5.17 -20.04
CA SER A 40 -7.80 -4.88 -19.79
C SER A 40 -8.54 -6.07 -19.19
N ARG A 41 -8.29 -7.30 -19.66
CA ARG A 41 -8.89 -8.50 -19.06
C ARG A 41 -8.38 -8.74 -17.64
N ARG A 42 -7.07 -8.58 -17.40
CA ARG A 42 -6.47 -8.69 -16.06
C ARG A 42 -7.07 -7.68 -15.08
N PHE A 43 -7.27 -6.43 -15.52
CA PHE A 43 -7.88 -5.39 -14.70
C PHE A 43 -9.32 -5.74 -14.28
N ILE A 44 -10.11 -6.37 -15.16
CA ILE A 44 -11.46 -6.85 -14.80
C ILE A 44 -11.37 -7.91 -13.69
N TYR A 45 -10.51 -8.92 -13.84
CA TYR A 45 -10.33 -9.94 -12.80
C TYR A 45 -9.83 -9.35 -11.48
N TYR A 46 -8.89 -8.40 -11.55
CA TYR A 46 -8.41 -7.67 -10.38
C TYR A 46 -9.50 -6.85 -9.70
N SER A 47 -10.36 -6.19 -10.48
CA SER A 47 -11.48 -5.42 -9.93
C SER A 47 -12.52 -6.32 -9.27
N ILE A 48 -12.85 -7.46 -9.90
CA ILE A 48 -13.76 -8.46 -9.31
C ILE A 48 -13.20 -8.97 -7.98
N TYR A 49 -11.90 -9.28 -7.92
CA TYR A 49 -11.25 -9.71 -6.68
C TYR A 49 -11.22 -8.59 -5.61
N ALA A 50 -10.77 -7.38 -5.99
CA ALA A 50 -10.57 -6.26 -5.07
C ALA A 50 -11.86 -5.74 -4.44
N TRP A 51 -12.98 -5.77 -5.17
CA TRP A 51 -14.28 -5.40 -4.64
C TRP A 51 -15.06 -6.58 -4.06
N GLY A 52 -14.92 -7.75 -4.69
CA GLY A 52 -15.66 -8.95 -4.30
C GLY A 52 -15.20 -9.54 -2.97
N ALA A 53 -13.89 -9.60 -2.71
CA ALA A 53 -13.39 -10.19 -1.46
C ALA A 53 -13.82 -9.42 -0.19
N PRO A 54 -13.68 -8.08 -0.12
CA PRO A 54 -14.21 -7.30 1.00
C PRO A 54 -15.75 -7.36 1.11
N LEU A 55 -16.45 -7.40 -0.04
CA LEU A 55 -17.91 -7.51 -0.05
C LEU A 55 -18.36 -8.86 0.52
N LEU A 56 -17.69 -9.94 0.14
CA LEU A 56 -17.97 -11.28 0.62
C LEU A 56 -17.75 -11.37 2.14
N LEU A 57 -16.65 -10.79 2.63
CA LEU A 57 -16.36 -10.71 4.07
C LEU A 57 -17.43 -9.90 4.81
N LEU A 58 -17.86 -8.75 4.26
CA LEU A 58 -18.94 -7.95 4.83
C LEU A 58 -20.26 -8.72 4.91
N ILE A 59 -20.66 -9.40 3.83
CA ILE A 59 -21.88 -10.22 3.79
C ILE A 59 -21.79 -11.31 4.85
N LEU A 60 -20.63 -11.96 4.98
CA LEU A 60 -20.40 -12.98 6.00
C LEU A 60 -20.57 -12.41 7.42
N VAL A 61 -20.02 -11.24 7.71
CA VAL A 61 -20.21 -10.56 9.01
C VAL A 61 -21.67 -10.24 9.27
N ILE A 62 -22.41 -9.74 8.27
CA ILE A 62 -23.85 -9.43 8.41
C ILE A 62 -24.66 -10.71 8.67
N VAL A 63 -24.40 -11.78 7.93
CA VAL A 63 -25.10 -13.07 8.09
C VAL A 63 -24.84 -13.63 9.49
N MET A 64 -23.59 -13.62 9.93
CA MET A 64 -23.20 -14.11 11.26
C MET A 64 -23.82 -13.27 12.37
N SER A 65 -23.89 -11.95 12.20
CA SER A 65 -24.53 -11.06 13.18
C SER A 65 -26.02 -11.34 13.38
N ASN A 66 -26.73 -11.78 12.34
CA ASN A 66 -28.17 -12.06 12.40
C ASN A 66 -28.50 -13.52 12.75
N SER A 67 -27.59 -14.44 12.42
CA SER A 67 -27.85 -15.89 12.51
C SER A 67 -27.32 -16.52 13.80
N VAL A 68 -26.39 -15.85 14.49
CA VAL A 68 -25.68 -16.38 15.65
C VAL A 68 -26.28 -15.85 16.95
N LYS A 69 -26.37 -16.71 17.97
CA LYS A 69 -26.85 -16.33 19.30
C LYS A 69 -25.96 -15.22 19.90
N PRO A 70 -26.52 -14.21 20.58
CA PRO A 70 -25.76 -13.10 21.18
C PRO A 70 -24.58 -13.54 22.07
N ASN A 71 -24.71 -14.66 22.78
CA ASN A 71 -23.70 -15.15 23.72
C ASN A 71 -22.63 -16.06 23.09
N ALA A 72 -22.64 -16.26 21.77
CA ALA A 72 -21.60 -17.06 21.12
C ALA A 72 -20.30 -16.27 21.01
N TRP A 73 -19.17 -16.92 21.30
CA TRP A 73 -17.83 -16.31 21.29
C TRP A 73 -17.38 -15.77 19.92
N TYR A 74 -17.98 -16.26 18.83
CA TYR A 74 -17.72 -15.83 17.46
C TYR A 74 -18.80 -14.91 16.91
N ASN A 75 -19.76 -14.47 17.72
CA ASN A 75 -20.76 -13.52 17.27
C ASN A 75 -20.08 -12.16 17.01
N PRO A 76 -20.22 -11.56 15.81
CA PRO A 76 -19.75 -10.20 15.53
C PRO A 76 -20.20 -9.15 16.56
N GLY A 77 -21.33 -9.40 17.23
CA GLY A 77 -21.85 -8.57 18.31
C GLY A 77 -22.34 -7.19 17.85
N ILE A 78 -22.55 -7.02 16.54
CA ILE A 78 -23.04 -5.76 15.97
C ILE A 78 -24.51 -5.61 16.40
N SER A 79 -24.76 -4.69 17.32
CA SER A 79 -26.07 -4.39 17.91
C SER A 79 -26.36 -2.90 17.82
N ASP A 80 -27.60 -2.48 18.06
CA ASP A 80 -28.04 -1.08 17.92
C ASP A 80 -27.25 -0.07 18.78
N GLN A 81 -26.45 -0.53 19.75
CA GLN A 81 -25.63 0.31 20.62
C GLN A 81 -24.13 0.35 20.26
N GLN A 82 -23.66 -0.50 19.35
CA GLN A 82 -22.27 -0.52 18.90
C GLN A 82 -22.17 -0.63 17.37
N CYS A 83 -21.58 0.40 16.75
CA CYS A 83 -21.33 0.44 15.30
C CYS A 83 -20.06 -0.32 14.87
N TRP A 84 -19.43 -1.05 15.79
CA TRP A 84 -18.16 -1.76 15.61
C TRP A 84 -18.28 -3.24 16.02
N LEU A 85 -17.28 -4.04 15.65
CA LEU A 85 -17.17 -5.44 16.09
C LEU A 85 -16.97 -5.47 17.61
N ASN A 86 -17.51 -6.49 18.27
CA ASN A 86 -17.27 -6.67 19.69
C ASN A 86 -15.78 -6.93 19.97
N ASP A 87 -15.30 -6.42 21.11
CA ASP A 87 -13.91 -6.56 21.49
C ASP A 87 -13.54 -8.03 21.67
N GLY A 88 -12.31 -8.36 21.28
CA GLY A 88 -11.76 -9.70 21.40
C GLY A 88 -11.87 -10.57 20.16
N ILE A 89 -12.34 -11.81 20.32
CA ILE A 89 -12.32 -12.84 19.28
C ILE A 89 -13.07 -12.42 17.99
N PRO A 90 -14.23 -11.75 18.05
CA PRO A 90 -14.91 -11.31 16.83
C PRO A 90 -14.08 -10.30 16.03
N THR A 91 -13.47 -9.32 16.71
CA THR A 91 -12.56 -8.36 16.05
C THR A 91 -11.33 -9.05 15.46
N LEU A 92 -10.76 -10.05 16.15
CA LEU A 92 -9.67 -10.87 15.60
C LEU A 92 -10.10 -11.60 14.32
N LEU A 93 -11.20 -12.34 14.36
CA LEU A 93 -11.61 -13.22 13.28
C LEU A 93 -12.05 -12.48 12.03
N TYR A 94 -12.81 -11.39 12.20
CA TYR A 94 -13.48 -10.72 11.09
C TYR A 94 -12.72 -9.50 10.55
N LEU A 95 -11.71 -9.00 11.28
CA LEU A 95 -10.94 -7.82 10.88
C LEU A 95 -9.43 -8.12 10.86
N TYR A 96 -8.82 -8.44 12.01
CA TYR A 96 -7.37 -8.54 12.09
C TYR A 96 -6.78 -9.76 11.37
N LEU A 97 -7.47 -10.89 11.38
CA LEU A 97 -7.00 -12.11 10.72
C LEU A 97 -6.98 -11.97 9.17
N PRO A 98 -8.08 -11.56 8.50
CA PRO A 98 -8.06 -11.26 7.06
C PRO A 98 -6.98 -10.23 6.69
N MET A 99 -6.87 -9.16 7.47
CA MET A 99 -5.89 -8.10 7.26
C MET A 99 -4.46 -8.61 7.41
N ALA A 100 -4.15 -9.40 8.45
CA ALA A 100 -2.83 -9.98 8.67
C ALA A 100 -2.41 -10.87 7.49
N ILE A 101 -3.32 -11.69 6.98
CA ILE A 101 -3.07 -12.53 5.80
C ILE A 101 -2.72 -11.67 4.58
N LEU A 102 -3.46 -10.58 4.34
CA LEU A 102 -3.19 -9.66 3.24
C LEU A 102 -1.83 -8.95 3.42
N ILE A 103 -1.51 -8.48 4.61
CA ILE A 103 -0.22 -7.84 4.92
C ILE A 103 0.93 -8.82 4.68
N ILE A 104 0.86 -10.04 5.21
CA ILE A 104 1.90 -11.06 5.03
C ILE A 104 2.09 -11.38 3.54
N THR A 105 0.99 -11.58 2.81
CA THR A 105 1.03 -11.85 1.36
C THR A 105 1.70 -10.70 0.62
N ASN A 106 1.37 -9.45 0.98
CA ASN A 106 1.97 -8.25 0.39
C ASN A 106 3.46 -8.17 0.68
N VAL A 107 3.92 -8.44 1.91
CA VAL A 107 5.35 -8.47 2.27
C VAL A 107 6.09 -9.47 1.41
N ILE A 108 5.57 -10.70 1.28
CA ILE A 108 6.20 -11.78 0.52
C ILE A 108 6.33 -11.38 -0.96
N LEU A 109 5.23 -10.96 -1.59
CA LEU A 109 5.22 -10.51 -2.99
C LEU A 109 6.18 -9.35 -3.20
N PHE A 110 6.23 -8.42 -2.25
CA PHE A 110 7.09 -7.25 -2.31
C PHE A 110 8.57 -7.63 -2.25
N VAL A 111 8.97 -8.50 -1.32
CA VAL A 111 10.36 -8.96 -1.19
C VAL A 111 10.81 -9.69 -2.46
N ILE A 112 9.98 -10.58 -2.98
CA ILE A 112 10.27 -11.32 -4.23
C ILE A 112 10.42 -10.33 -5.39
N THR A 113 9.48 -9.39 -5.52
CA THR A 113 9.49 -8.35 -6.55
C THR A 113 10.76 -7.51 -6.46
N ALA A 114 11.09 -6.98 -5.28
CA ALA A 114 12.28 -6.17 -5.05
C ALA A 114 13.57 -6.94 -5.41
N HIS A 115 13.64 -8.23 -5.08
CA HIS A 115 14.77 -9.07 -5.49
C HIS A 115 14.86 -9.21 -7.02
N LYS A 116 13.74 -9.52 -7.69
CA LYS A 116 13.66 -9.64 -9.15
C LYS A 116 14.05 -8.33 -9.85
N VAL A 117 13.54 -7.19 -9.37
CA VAL A 117 13.90 -5.87 -9.89
C VAL A 117 15.39 -5.61 -9.73
N ARG A 118 15.97 -5.85 -8.54
CA ARG A 118 17.41 -5.64 -8.32
C ARG A 118 18.28 -6.49 -9.26
N VAL A 119 17.91 -7.75 -9.47
CA VAL A 119 18.61 -8.64 -10.40
C VAL A 119 18.47 -8.14 -11.83
N ALA A 120 17.26 -7.80 -12.27
CA ALA A 120 16.98 -7.28 -13.61
C ALA A 120 17.71 -5.94 -13.87
N SER A 121 17.72 -5.03 -12.91
CA SER A 121 18.45 -3.76 -12.99
C SER A 121 19.96 -3.98 -13.10
N ARG A 122 20.53 -4.94 -12.34
CA ARG A 122 21.96 -5.29 -12.44
C ARG A 122 22.32 -5.93 -13.77
N ALA A 123 21.50 -6.85 -14.27
CA ALA A 123 21.71 -7.50 -15.56
C ALA A 123 21.61 -6.50 -16.73
N THR A 124 20.68 -5.56 -16.65
CA THR A 124 20.52 -4.51 -17.68
C THR A 124 21.64 -3.47 -17.63
N ALA A 125 22.12 -3.12 -16.43
CA ALA A 125 23.25 -2.21 -16.24
C ALA A 125 24.57 -2.78 -16.80
N MET A 126 24.75 -4.10 -16.80
CA MET A 126 25.90 -4.75 -17.44
C MET A 126 25.80 -4.84 -18.97
N LEU A 127 24.60 -4.69 -19.56
CA LEU A 127 24.36 -5.02 -20.97
C LEU A 127 24.16 -3.82 -21.90
N ARG A 128 23.86 -2.59 -21.45
CA ARG A 128 23.49 -1.51 -22.41
C ARG A 128 23.80 -0.06 -21.99
N THR A 129 24.68 0.56 -22.76
CA THR A 129 25.06 1.98 -22.80
C THR A 129 24.05 2.89 -23.55
N GLY A 130 22.75 2.58 -23.64
CA GLY A 130 21.90 3.33 -24.60
C GLY A 130 20.37 3.30 -24.52
N ASP A 131 19.72 2.65 -23.56
CA ASP A 131 18.24 2.71 -23.48
C ASP A 131 17.73 2.75 -22.04
N ASN A 132 17.79 3.94 -21.45
CA ASN A 132 17.53 4.21 -20.03
C ASN A 132 16.04 4.43 -19.68
N ARG A 133 15.13 4.53 -20.66
CA ARG A 133 13.78 5.08 -20.41
C ARG A 133 12.82 4.09 -19.75
N SER A 134 12.81 2.83 -20.16
CA SER A 134 11.85 1.83 -19.65
C SER A 134 12.21 1.33 -18.25
N SER A 135 13.48 1.05 -17.96
CA SER A 135 13.88 0.51 -16.65
C SER A 135 13.74 1.55 -15.53
N ASN A 136 13.92 2.84 -15.83
CA ASN A 136 13.82 3.89 -14.82
C ASN A 136 12.37 4.08 -14.36
N ASP A 137 11.42 4.07 -15.31
CA ASP A 137 9.99 4.25 -15.02
C ASP A 137 9.46 3.14 -14.10
N ASP A 138 9.86 1.89 -14.36
CA ASP A 138 9.51 0.72 -13.57
C ASP A 138 10.08 0.79 -12.13
N THR A 139 11.32 1.26 -11.96
CA THR A 139 11.92 1.46 -10.61
C THR A 139 11.29 2.62 -9.84
N VAL A 140 10.91 3.70 -10.52
CA VAL A 140 10.19 4.82 -9.93
C VAL A 140 8.80 4.37 -9.47
N ARG A 141 8.10 3.61 -10.32
CA ARG A 141 6.78 3.05 -10.03
C ARG A 141 6.84 2.10 -8.83
N LEU A 142 7.84 1.20 -8.78
CA LEU A 142 8.12 0.37 -7.61
C LEU A 142 8.33 1.22 -6.36
N GLY A 143 9.14 2.27 -6.45
CA GLY A 143 9.41 3.23 -5.37
C GLY A 143 8.14 3.81 -4.74
N VAL A 144 7.17 4.22 -5.57
CA VAL A 144 5.88 4.73 -5.09
C VAL A 144 5.09 3.65 -4.35
N TYR A 145 5.05 2.43 -4.89
CA TYR A 145 4.35 1.32 -4.24
C TYR A 145 5.00 0.88 -2.93
N VAL A 146 6.34 0.93 -2.82
CA VAL A 146 7.03 0.71 -1.54
C VAL A 146 6.53 1.69 -0.50
N LYS A 147 6.45 2.98 -0.86
CA LYS A 147 6.04 4.04 0.06
C LYS A 147 4.60 3.84 0.52
N LEU A 148 3.69 3.54 -0.42
CA LEU A 148 2.31 3.18 -0.10
C LEU A 148 2.25 1.95 0.81
N PHE A 149 3.12 0.96 0.58
CA PHE A 149 3.19 -0.25 1.40
C PHE A 149 3.68 -0.02 2.81
N LEU A 150 4.80 0.69 2.95
CA LEU A 150 5.35 1.04 4.25
C LEU A 150 4.41 1.94 5.04
N CYS A 151 3.70 2.84 4.37
CA CYS A 151 2.72 3.66 5.04
C CYS A 151 1.57 2.78 5.53
N MET A 152 0.75 2.24 4.64
CA MET A 152 -0.46 1.54 5.08
C MET A 152 -0.14 0.24 5.85
N GLY A 153 0.73 -0.63 5.33
CA GLY A 153 0.96 -1.95 5.91
C GLY A 153 1.61 -1.93 7.29
N VAL A 154 2.61 -1.06 7.52
CA VAL A 154 3.33 -1.03 8.80
C VAL A 154 2.47 -0.41 9.91
N ASN A 155 1.72 0.66 9.60
CA ASN A 155 0.84 1.28 10.59
C ASN A 155 -0.18 0.29 11.14
N TRP A 156 -0.85 -0.43 10.25
CA TRP A 156 -1.86 -1.39 10.64
C TRP A 156 -1.27 -2.68 11.25
N ALA A 157 -0.05 -3.06 10.88
CA ALA A 157 0.67 -4.11 11.60
C ALA A 157 0.96 -3.73 13.06
N LEU A 158 1.31 -2.47 13.33
CA LEU A 158 1.48 -1.98 14.71
C LEU A 158 0.17 -2.06 15.49
N GLU A 159 -0.96 -1.65 14.89
CA GLU A 159 -2.29 -1.77 15.51
C GLU A 159 -2.69 -3.23 15.83
N ILE A 160 -2.37 -4.18 14.94
CA ILE A 160 -2.59 -5.61 15.22
C ILE A 160 -1.74 -6.08 16.41
N VAL A 161 -0.49 -5.64 16.48
CA VAL A 161 0.44 -6.03 17.56
C VAL A 161 -0.01 -5.44 18.90
N THR A 162 -0.44 -4.18 18.92
CA THR A 162 -0.90 -3.51 20.15
C THR A 162 -2.17 -4.15 20.66
N TRP A 163 -3.13 -4.44 19.77
CA TRP A 163 -4.32 -5.21 20.10
C TRP A 163 -3.99 -6.61 20.62
N ALA A 164 -3.04 -7.32 19.99
CA ALA A 164 -2.66 -8.67 20.42
C ALA A 164 -1.99 -8.68 21.80
N ILE A 165 -1.19 -7.66 22.11
CA ILE A 165 -0.58 -7.49 23.43
C ILE A 165 -1.65 -7.22 24.49
N ASP A 166 -2.60 -6.33 24.22
CA ASP A 166 -3.72 -6.03 25.11
C ASP A 166 -4.58 -7.26 25.39
N TRP A 167 -4.84 -8.06 24.35
CA TRP A 167 -5.60 -9.29 24.47
C TRP A 167 -4.90 -10.38 25.30
N GLN A 168 -3.56 -10.48 25.24
CA GLN A 168 -2.79 -11.55 25.91
C GLN A 168 -2.30 -11.19 27.31
N VAL A 169 -2.15 -9.90 27.62
CA VAL A 169 -1.49 -9.44 28.85
C VAL A 169 -2.48 -8.69 29.72
N GLU A 170 -2.90 -9.32 30.83
CA GLU A 170 -3.90 -8.78 31.77
C GLU A 170 -3.48 -7.44 32.42
N ASN A 171 -2.17 -7.12 32.43
CA ASN A 171 -1.62 -5.85 32.90
C ASN A 171 -0.56 -5.31 31.92
N VAL A 172 -0.98 -4.76 30.79
CA VAL A 172 -0.07 -4.08 29.85
C VAL A 172 0.53 -2.83 30.51
N PRO A 173 1.87 -2.67 30.55
CA PRO A 173 2.50 -1.43 30.99
C PRO A 173 1.99 -0.23 30.19
N ARG A 174 1.55 0.84 30.86
CA ARG A 174 1.07 2.08 30.20
C ARG A 174 2.07 2.67 29.20
N ALA A 175 3.36 2.42 29.41
CA ALA A 175 4.41 2.83 28.48
C ALA A 175 4.22 2.24 27.07
N LEU A 176 3.72 1.00 26.93
CA LEU A 176 3.47 0.40 25.62
C LEU A 176 2.33 1.09 24.88
N TRP A 177 1.25 1.43 25.58
CA TRP A 177 0.14 2.22 25.04
C TRP A 177 0.61 3.60 24.57
N TYR A 178 1.41 4.31 25.37
CA TYR A 178 1.95 5.60 24.94
C TYR A 178 2.87 5.49 23.73
N VAL A 179 3.69 4.44 23.63
CA VAL A 179 4.54 4.22 22.45
C VAL A 179 3.70 3.92 21.22
N ALA A 180 2.66 3.08 21.35
CA ALA A 180 1.73 2.76 20.28
C ALA A 180 1.01 4.02 19.76
N ASP A 181 0.38 4.77 20.67
CA ASP A 181 -0.33 6.00 20.35
C ASP A 181 0.61 7.04 19.72
N LEU A 182 1.84 7.15 20.21
CA LEU A 182 2.84 8.04 19.64
C LEU A 182 3.26 7.62 18.23
N CYS A 183 3.49 6.32 17.99
CA CYS A 183 3.81 5.80 16.66
C CYS A 183 2.68 6.08 15.67
N ASN A 184 1.43 5.84 16.08
CA ASN A 184 0.25 6.10 15.25
C ASN A 184 0.05 7.61 15.02
N ALA A 185 0.28 8.45 16.02
CA ALA A 185 0.22 9.92 15.87
C ALA A 185 1.34 10.48 14.96
N LEU A 186 2.55 9.92 15.05
CA LEU A 186 3.69 10.30 14.20
C LEU A 186 3.60 9.75 12.78
N PHE A 187 2.69 8.81 12.54
CA PHE A 187 2.54 8.18 11.24
C PHE A 187 2.25 9.19 10.12
N GLY A 188 1.42 10.21 10.39
CA GLY A 188 1.19 11.32 9.45
C GLY A 188 2.47 12.10 9.10
N LEU A 189 3.37 12.30 10.07
CA LEU A 189 4.67 12.92 9.85
C LEU A 189 5.60 12.01 9.01
N LEU A 190 5.58 10.69 9.26
CA LEU A 190 6.33 9.73 8.46
C LEU A 190 5.90 9.74 7.00
N ILE A 191 4.59 9.78 6.73
CA ILE A 191 4.03 9.93 5.37
C ILE A 191 4.58 11.21 4.73
N PHE A 192 4.50 12.34 5.44
CA PHE A 192 4.98 13.63 4.90
C PHE A 192 6.45 13.56 4.50
N ILE A 193 7.31 13.01 5.37
CA ILE A 193 8.74 12.85 5.08
C ILE A 193 8.95 11.94 3.85
N ILE A 194 8.26 10.80 3.79
CA ILE A 194 8.41 9.81 2.72
C ILE A 194 7.96 10.36 1.36
N PHE A 195 6.84 11.09 1.32
CA PHE A 195 6.25 11.58 0.06
C PHE A 195 6.73 12.96 -0.34
N VAL A 196 6.83 13.90 0.59
CA VAL A 196 7.12 15.32 0.30
C VAL A 196 8.62 15.62 0.40
N CYS A 197 9.31 15.11 1.41
CA CYS A 197 10.74 15.44 1.66
C CYS A 197 11.70 14.65 0.74
N ASN A 198 11.38 14.51 -0.54
CA ASN A 198 12.24 13.86 -1.52
C ASN A 198 13.02 14.87 -2.37
N LYS A 199 14.18 14.45 -2.90
CA LYS A 199 15.07 15.32 -3.70
C LYS A 199 14.39 15.92 -4.92
N LYS A 200 13.43 15.20 -5.53
CA LYS A 200 12.69 15.65 -6.72
C LYS A 200 11.77 16.82 -6.37
N VAL A 201 10.97 16.70 -5.31
CA VAL A 201 10.09 17.78 -4.81
C VAL A 201 10.92 18.99 -4.39
N TRP A 202 12.03 18.78 -3.67
CA TRP A 202 12.94 19.86 -3.31
C TRP A 202 13.51 20.60 -4.52
N LYS A 203 13.92 19.89 -5.58
CA LYS A 203 14.42 20.49 -6.82
C LYS A 203 13.32 21.32 -7.50
N LEU A 204 12.10 20.78 -7.60
CA LEU A 204 10.94 21.49 -8.16
C LEU A 204 10.56 22.73 -7.34
N MET A 205 10.56 22.63 -6.01
CA MET A 205 10.30 23.78 -5.14
C MET A 205 11.36 24.87 -5.31
N LYS A 206 12.64 24.50 -5.43
CA LYS A 206 13.70 25.47 -5.71
C LYS A 206 13.48 26.17 -7.05
N ILE A 207 13.19 25.43 -8.13
CA ILE A 207 12.93 26.01 -9.44
C ILE A 207 11.78 27.02 -9.36
N LYS A 208 10.64 26.60 -8.81
CA LYS A 208 9.46 27.46 -8.67
C LYS A 208 9.71 28.67 -7.76
N TYR A 209 10.52 28.53 -6.73
CA TYR A 209 10.94 29.64 -5.88
C TYR A 209 11.78 30.66 -6.66
N TYR A 210 12.73 30.22 -7.47
CA TYR A 210 13.55 31.10 -8.32
C TYR A 210 12.70 31.81 -9.39
N GLU A 211 11.74 31.13 -10.01
CA GLU A 211 10.77 31.72 -10.94
C GLU A 211 9.92 32.81 -10.29
N VAL A 212 9.36 32.56 -9.11
CA VAL A 212 8.51 33.52 -8.37
C VAL A 212 9.33 34.71 -7.85
N THR A 213 10.59 34.50 -7.48
CA THR A 213 11.46 35.56 -6.94
C THR A 213 12.26 36.32 -8.01
N GLY A 214 12.10 35.99 -9.29
CA GLY A 214 12.79 36.66 -10.40
C GLY A 214 14.32 36.48 -10.40
N LYS A 215 14.84 35.50 -9.66
CA LYS A 215 16.27 35.22 -9.53
C LYS A 215 16.67 34.11 -10.49
N THR A 216 17.81 34.24 -11.16
CA THR A 216 18.32 33.18 -12.05
C THR A 216 18.61 31.90 -11.27
N PRO A 217 18.12 30.73 -11.72
CA PRO A 217 18.34 29.46 -11.04
C PRO A 217 19.84 29.11 -11.00
N PRO A 218 20.35 28.51 -9.90
CA PRO A 218 21.75 28.16 -9.79
C PRO A 218 22.03 26.94 -10.66
N THR A 219 22.75 27.17 -11.76
CA THR A 219 23.37 26.20 -12.68
C THR A 219 22.40 25.44 -13.58
N ALA A 220 22.65 25.58 -14.89
CA ALA A 220 22.00 24.95 -16.03
C ALA A 220 21.29 23.62 -15.69
N VAL A 221 19.98 23.64 -15.85
CA VAL A 221 19.20 22.44 -16.18
C VAL A 221 19.86 21.86 -17.44
N SER A 222 20.61 20.75 -17.29
CA SER A 222 21.09 20.04 -18.47
C SER A 222 19.87 19.65 -19.30
N SER A 223 19.96 19.77 -20.63
CA SER A 223 18.93 19.55 -21.65
C SER A 223 18.13 18.24 -21.53
N THR A 224 18.52 17.33 -20.63
CA THR A 224 17.76 16.13 -20.28
C THR A 224 16.57 16.39 -19.34
N ASP A 225 16.61 17.40 -18.47
CA ASP A 225 15.52 17.70 -17.52
C ASP A 225 14.37 18.50 -18.19
N GLU A 226 14.65 19.33 -19.21
CA GLU A 226 13.63 20.04 -20.01
C GLU A 226 12.71 19.07 -20.77
N VAL A 227 13.28 18.03 -21.38
CA VAL A 227 12.52 16.95 -22.04
C VAL A 227 11.63 16.19 -21.05
N THR A 228 11.99 16.20 -19.77
CA THR A 228 11.20 15.55 -18.72
C THR A 228 10.04 16.44 -18.25
N LEU A 229 10.13 17.76 -18.42
CA LEU A 229 9.09 18.73 -18.05
C LEU A 229 8.05 18.92 -19.16
N GLU A 230 8.44 18.88 -20.43
CA GLU A 230 7.48 18.92 -21.55
C GLU A 230 6.55 17.69 -21.59
N LYS A 231 7.00 16.53 -21.09
CA LYS A 231 6.22 15.30 -21.09
C LYS A 231 5.03 15.29 -20.12
N TYR A 232 4.88 16.32 -19.29
CA TYR A 232 3.82 16.46 -18.28
C TYR A 232 3.01 17.76 -18.42
N LYS A 233 3.19 18.52 -19.51
CA LYS A 233 2.15 19.44 -20.02
C LYS A 233 1.18 18.64 -20.89
#